data_AF-A0A3C1S2I1-F1
#
_entry.id   AF-A0A3C1S2I1-F1
#
_cell.length_a   1.000
_cell.length_b   1.000
_cell.length_c   1.000
_cell.angle_alpha   90.00
_cell.angle_beta   90.00
_cell.angle_gamma   90.00
#
_symmetry.space_group_name_H-M   'P 1'
#
loop_
_entity.id
_entity.type
_entity.pdbx_description
1 polymer ?
#
loop_
_entity_poly.entity_id
_entity_poly.type
_entity_poly.pdbx_seq_one_letter_code
_entity_poly.pdbx_strand_id
1 'polypeptide(L)' 'MNYPLELLNIKLQEAINAQAHCIKCYNKEDYLKIQNEIIIPIKTTIKLIEMAIGNELKFNSIKDV' A
#
# COMPACT_ATOMS: atom_id res chain seq x y z
N MET A 1 13.36 -10.29 -6.73
CA MET A 1 12.50 -9.66 -5.70
C MET A 1 12.13 -8.27 -6.19
N ASN A 2 10.83 -7.92 -6.18
CA ASN A 2 10.36 -6.60 -6.58
C ASN A 2 10.51 -5.65 -5.39
N TYR A 3 11.76 -5.26 -5.11
CA TYR A 3 12.21 -4.53 -3.91
C TYR A 3 11.30 -3.35 -3.49
N PRO A 4 10.75 -2.54 -4.41
CA PRO A 4 9.84 -1.46 -4.04
C PRO A 4 8.49 -1.93 -3.46
N LEU A 5 7.93 -3.02 -3.99
CA LEU A 5 6.61 -3.52 -3.56
C LEU A 5 6.70 -4.18 -2.17
N GLU A 6 7.80 -4.92 -1.93
CA GLU A 6 8.05 -5.56 -0.65
C GLU A 6 8.25 -4.53 0.47
N LEU A 7 9.03 -3.48 0.19
CA LEU A 7 9.21 -2.37 1.12
C LEU A 7 7.88 -1.66 1.43
N LEU A 8 7.05 -1.41 0.42
CA LEU A 8 5.72 -0.80 0.61
C LEU A 8 4.81 -1.67 1.49
N ASN A 9 4.82 -2.99 1.29
CA ASN A 9 4.04 -3.93 2.10
C ASN A 9 4.51 -3.98 3.56
N ILE A 10 5.83 -3.96 3.81
CA ILE A 10 6.37 -3.87 5.17
C ILE A 10 5.90 -2.58 5.85
N LYS A 11 6.01 -1.44 5.17
CA LYS A 11 5.56 -0.15 5.70
C LYS A 11 4.05 -0.08 5.94
N LEU A 12 3.25 -0.72 5.08
CA LEU A 12 1.81 -0.86 5.31
C LEU A 12 1.53 -1.64 6.59
N GLN A 13 2.23 -2.75 6.82
CA GLN A 13 2.03 -3.58 8.01
C GLN A 13 2.44 -2.84 9.30
N GLU A 14 3.56 -2.12 9.28
CA GLU A 14 3.99 -1.25 10.39
C GLU A 14 2.90 -0.22 10.74
N ALA A 15 2.32 0.44 9.73
CA ALA A 15 1.27 1.43 9.93
C ALA A 15 -0.03 0.81 10.48
N ILE A 16 -0.44 -0.36 9.99
CA ILE A 16 -1.60 -1.11 10.52
C ILE A 16 -1.38 -1.49 11.98
N ASN A 17 -0.16 -1.92 12.34
CA ASN A 17 0.17 -2.27 13.71
C ASN A 17 0.12 -1.04 14.64
N ALA A 18 0.65 0.10 14.20
CA ALA A 18 0.57 1.37 14.92
C ALA A 18 -0.89 1.82 15.11
N GLN A 19 -1.70 1.72 14.06
CA GLN A 19 -3.12 2.05 14.11
C GLN A 19 -3.88 1.15 15.10
N ALA A 20 -3.58 -0.16 15.14
CA ALA A 20 -4.17 -1.08 16.10
C ALA A 20 -3.79 -0.73 17.55
N HIS A 21 -2.58 -0.21 17.78
CA HIS A 21 -2.18 0.32 19.08
C HIS A 21 -3.01 1.55 19.48
N CYS A 22 -3.27 2.48 18.55
CA CYS A 22 -4.13 3.64 18.80
C CYS A 22 -5.55 3.23 19.24
N ILE A 23 -6.14 2.18 18.65
CA ILE A 23 -7.43 1.63 19.07
C ILE A 23 -7.35 1.13 20.53
N LYS A 24 -6.32 0.34 20.85
CA LYS A 24 -6.12 -0.21 22.20
C LYS A 24 -5.97 0.87 23.26
N CYS A 25 -5.36 1.99 22.90
CA CYS A 25 -5.14 3.14 23.78
C CYS A 25 -6.27 4.19 23.72
N TYR A 26 -7.37 3.92 23.00
CA TYR A 26 -8.49 4.86 22.78
C TYR A 26 -8.08 6.23 22.20
N ASN A 27 -6.95 6.30 21.50
CA ASN A 27 -6.48 7.53 20.85
C ASN A 27 -7.04 7.64 19.43
N LYS A 28 -8.22 8.26 19.33
CA LYS A 28 -8.98 8.39 18.08
C LYS A 28 -8.33 9.35 17.07
N GLU A 29 -7.62 10.38 17.55
CA GLU A 29 -6.98 11.38 16.69
C GLU A 29 -5.80 10.76 15.92
N ASP A 30 -4.89 10.09 16.62
CA ASP A 30 -3.76 9.41 16.00
C ASP A 30 -4.21 8.26 15.10
N TYR A 31 -5.27 7.54 15.48
CA TYR A 31 -5.88 6.53 14.62
C TYR A 31 -6.30 7.10 13.26
N LEU A 32 -7.01 8.24 13.26
CA LEU A 32 -7.49 8.89 12.04
C LEU A 32 -6.32 9.45 11.22
N LYS A 33 -5.31 10.00 11.90
CA LYS A 33 -4.11 10.52 11.25
C LYS A 33 -3.35 9.41 10.52
N ILE A 34 -3.07 8.30 11.20
CA ILE A 34 -2.39 7.13 10.60
C ILE A 34 -3.23 6.54 9.44
N GLN A 35 -4.55 6.48 9.58
CA GLN A 35 -5.45 6.00 8.52
C GLN A 35 -5.31 6.86 7.25
N ASN A 36 -5.45 8.17 7.39
CA ASN A 36 -5.60 9.09 6.27
C ASN A 36 -4.26 9.49 5.65
N GLU A 37 -3.23 9.68 6.47
CA GLU A 37 -1.92 10.18 6.00
C GLU A 37 -0.95 9.07 5.61
N ILE A 38 -1.16 7.83 6.09
CA ILE A 38 -0.20 6.73 5.89
C ILE A 38 -0.84 5.54 5.19
N ILE A 39 -1.86 4.91 5.78
CA ILE A 39 -2.43 3.65 5.28
C ILE A 39 -3.09 3.83 3.90
N ILE A 40 -3.94 4.85 3.74
CA ILE A 40 -4.64 5.11 2.47
C ILE A 40 -3.63 5.41 1.33
N PRO A 41 -2.64 6.31 1.51
CA PRO A 41 -1.62 6.55 0.49
C PRO A 41 -0.85 5.29 0.09
N ILE A 42 -0.36 4.50 1.05
CA ILE A 42 0.42 3.30 0.74
C ILE A 42 -0.42 2.28 -0.04
N LYS A 43 -1.68 2.03 0.37
CA LYS A 43 -2.59 1.14 -0.36
C LYS A 43 -2.84 1.63 -1.78
N THR A 44 -2.99 2.95 -1.96
CA THR A 44 -3.17 3.56 -3.28
C THR A 44 -1.94 3.34 -4.16
N THR A 45 -0.73 3.57 -3.62
CA THR A 45 0.52 3.35 -4.34
C THR A 45 0.70 1.90 -4.76
N ILE A 46 0.45 0.94 -3.87
CA ILE A 46 0.53 -0.50 -4.19
C ILE A 46 -0.41 -0.82 -5.38
N LYS A 47 -1.66 -0.37 -5.31
CA LYS A 47 -2.64 -0.61 -6.38
C LYS A 47 -2.23 0.00 -7.72
N LEU A 48 -1.64 1.20 -7.71
CA LEU A 48 -1.13 1.85 -8.93
C LEU A 48 0.02 1.04 -9.56
N ILE A 49 0.92 0.50 -8.74
CA ILE A 49 2.02 -0.35 -9.21
C ILE A 49 1.47 -1.66 -9.78
N GLU A 50 0.53 -2.32 -9.10
CA GLU A 50 -0.12 -3.55 -9.58
C GLU A 50 -0.82 -3.32 -10.92
N MET A 51 -1.52 -2.19 -11.08
CA MET A 51 -2.15 -1.80 -12.35
C MET A 51 -1.12 -1.55 -13.46
N ALA A 52 0.00 -0.88 -13.15
CA ALA A 52 1.06 -0.63 -14.12
C ALA A 52 1.68 -1.93 -14.62
N ILE A 53 2.00 -2.86 -13.71
CA ILE A 53 2.52 -4.20 -14.06
C ILE A 53 1.50 -4.97 -14.91
N GLY A 54 0.23 -4.97 -14.52
CA GLY A 54 -0.83 -5.64 -15.28
C GLY A 54 -1.03 -5.08 -16.69
N ASN A 55 -0.86 -3.77 -16.86
CA ASN A 55 -0.93 -3.12 -18.17
C ASN A 55 0.30 -3.39 -19.04
N GLU A 56 1.49 -3.43 -18.45
CA GLU A 56 2.73 -3.78 -19.16
C GLU A 56 2.66 -5.21 -19.74
N LEU A 57 2.14 -6.16 -18.96
CA LEU A 57 1.90 -7.53 -19.41
C LEU A 57 0.91 -7.60 -20.59
N LYS A 58 -0.19 -6.84 -20.52
CA LYS A 58 -1.19 -6.77 -21.61
C LYS A 58 -0.61 -6.16 -22.88
N PHE A 59 0.17 -5.10 -22.78
CA PHE A 59 0.77 -4.44 -23.94
C PHE A 59 1.78 -5.34 -24.66
N ASN A 60 2.61 -6.06 -23.91
CA ASN A 60 3.56 -7.01 -24.50
C ASN A 60 2.85 -8.18 -25.18
N SER A 61 1.73 -8.68 -24.61
CA SER A 61 0.94 -9.75 -25.24
C SER A 61 0.30 -9.37 -26.60
N ILE A 62 0.15 -8.07 -26.88
CA ILE A 62 -0.39 -7.56 -28.15
C ILE A 62 0.72 -7.38 -29.20
N LYS A 63 1.97 -7.16 -28.78
CA LYS A 63 3.12 -6.97 -29.68
C LYS A 63 3.71 -8.26 -30.25
N ASP A 64 3.45 -9.40 -29.60
CA ASP A 64 3.90 -10.73 -30.03
C ASP A 64 2.95 -11.40 -31.05
N VAL A 65 2.04 -10.63 -31.66
CA VAL A 65 1.16 -11.01 -32.79
C VAL A 65 1.51 -10.15 -34.00
#